data_AF-A0A352WBR4-F1
#
_entry.id   AF-A0A352WBR4-F1
#
_cell.length_a   1.000
_cell.length_b   1.000
_cell.length_c   1.000
_cell.angle_alpha   90.00
_cell.angle_beta   90.00
_cell.angle_gamma   90.00
#
_symmetry.space_group_name_H-M   'P 1'
#
loop_
_entity.id
_entity.type
_entity.pdbx_description
1 polymer ?
#
loop_
_entity_poly.entity_id
_entity_poly.type
_entity_poly.pdbx_seq_one_letter_code
_entity_poly.pdbx_strand_id
1 'polypeptide(L)'
;MGVPVFNVIPGILAGVYVGRKVKLLKQPISNFRSELKKAAIFSALILFLICCCSAWLALADPHTAANLQGMLKLSFEATDTVIWLLIVIGGASLLLLQHVFLLVAGKWAYQR
;
A
#
# COMPACT_ATOMS: atom_id res chain seq x y z
N MET A 1 -16.68 -2.62 5.61
CA MET A 1 -15.87 -2.32 4.41
C MET A 1 -14.43 -2.75 4.65
N GLY A 2 -13.79 -3.40 3.67
CA GLY A 2 -12.41 -3.89 3.81
C GLY A 2 -11.41 -2.74 3.72
N VAL A 3 -10.69 -2.44 4.79
CA VAL A 3 -9.63 -1.42 4.79
C VAL A 3 -8.41 -2.02 4.06
N PRO A 4 -7.84 -1.36 3.04
CA PRO A 4 -6.79 -1.93 2.19
C PRO A 4 -5.41 -2.04 2.86
N VAL A 5 -5.35 -2.12 4.21
CA VAL A 5 -4.11 -2.21 4.98
C VAL A 5 -3.34 -3.50 4.69
N PHE A 6 -4.04 -4.60 4.43
CA PHE A 6 -3.40 -5.90 4.15
C PHE A 6 -2.78 -5.98 2.74
N ASN A 7 -3.09 -5.06 1.83
CA ASN A 7 -2.50 -5.02 0.49
C ASN A 7 -1.04 -4.56 0.47
N VAL A 8 -0.48 -4.28 1.65
CA VAL A 8 0.94 -4.01 1.84
C VAL A 8 1.77 -5.32 1.85
N ILE A 9 1.15 -6.45 2.21
CA ILE A 9 1.81 -7.77 2.32
C ILE A 9 2.44 -8.23 0.99
N PRO A 10 1.77 -8.13 -0.17
CA PRO A 10 2.38 -8.46 -1.47
C PRO A 10 3.65 -7.65 -1.77
N GLY A 11 3.71 -6.38 -1.33
CA GLY A 11 4.90 -5.54 -1.49
C GLY A 11 6.10 -6.06 -0.69
N ILE A 12 5.86 -6.54 0.54
CA ILE A 12 6.88 -7.17 1.38
C ILE A 12 7.39 -8.46 0.72
N LEU A 13 6.49 -9.35 0.29
CA LEU A 13 6.85 -10.61 -0.36
C LEU A 13 7.64 -10.38 -1.66
N ALA A 14 7.23 -9.39 -2.47
CA ALA A 14 7.94 -9.02 -3.69
C ALA A 14 9.36 -8.50 -3.39
N GLY A 15 9.53 -7.68 -2.36
CA GLY A 15 10.85 -7.22 -1.91
C GLY A 15 11.77 -8.38 -1.51
N VAL A 16 11.27 -9.31 -0.69
CA VAL A 16 12.02 -10.50 -0.28
C VAL A 16 12.39 -11.39 -1.48
N TYR A 17 11.45 -11.60 -2.39
CA TYR A 17 11.68 -12.41 -3.59
C TYR A 17 12.78 -11.81 -4.49
N VAL A 18 12.73 -10.50 -4.77
CA VAL A 18 13.75 -9.83 -5.60
C VAL A 18 15.13 -9.86 -4.92
N GLY A 19 15.19 -9.61 -3.60
CA GLY A 19 16.43 -9.70 -2.82
C GLY A 19 17.09 -11.07 -2.90
N ARG A 20 16.32 -12.13 -2.67
CA ARG A 20 16.81 -13.52 -2.75
C ARG A 20 17.17 -13.93 -4.19
N LYS A 21 16.34 -13.56 -5.17
CA LYS A 21 16.55 -13.86 -6.59
C LYS A 21 17.91 -13.34 -7.06
N VAL A 22 18.24 -12.08 -6.78
CA VAL A 22 19.52 -11.48 -7.21
C VAL A 22 20.71 -12.13 -6.51
N LYS A 23 20.59 -12.42 -5.20
CA LYS A 23 21.64 -13.11 -4.44
C LYS A 23 21.92 -14.51 -4.99
N LEU A 24 20.88 -15.28 -5.29
CA LEU A 24 21.00 -16.64 -5.83
C LEU A 24 21.54 -16.66 -7.28
N LEU A 25 21.10 -15.72 -8.12
CA LEU A 25 21.52 -15.64 -9.52
C LEU A 25 22.88 -14.94 -9.73
N LYS A 26 23.55 -14.50 -8.64
CA LYS A 26 24.81 -13.72 -8.68
C LYS A 26 24.76 -12.53 -9.66
N GLN A 27 23.58 -11.94 -9.84
CA GLN A 27 23.41 -10.85 -10.79
C GLN A 27 24.08 -9.58 -10.28
N PRO A 28 24.57 -8.72 -11.18
CA PRO A 28 25.18 -7.46 -10.79
C PRO A 28 24.17 -6.59 -10.03
N ILE A 29 24.66 -5.85 -9.03
CA ILE A 29 23.87 -4.92 -8.19
C ILE A 29 23.09 -3.90 -9.03
N SER A 30 23.55 -3.57 -10.23
CA SER A 30 22.83 -2.71 -11.18
C SER A 30 21.44 -3.27 -11.53
N ASN A 31 21.31 -4.59 -11.69
CA ASN A 31 20.03 -5.25 -11.98
C ASN A 31 19.12 -5.34 -10.74
N PHE A 32 19.69 -5.36 -9.53
CA PHE A 32 18.90 -5.34 -8.30
C PHE A 32 18.02 -4.10 -8.23
N ARG A 33 18.60 -2.93 -8.48
CA ARG A 33 17.88 -1.66 -8.34
C ARG A 33 16.78 -1.50 -9.39
N SER A 34 16.99 -2.00 -10.60
CA SER A 34 15.98 -1.94 -11.67
C SER A 34 14.82 -2.90 -11.42
N GLU A 35 15.10 -4.15 -11.04
CA GLU A 35 14.07 -5.16 -10.73
C GLU A 35 13.27 -4.77 -9.48
N LEU A 36 13.94 -4.24 -8.45
CA LEU A 36 13.27 -3.75 -7.24
C LEU A 36 12.35 -2.57 -7.55
N LYS A 37 12.78 -1.65 -8.43
CA LYS A 37 11.97 -0.50 -8.85
C LYS A 37 10.74 -0.93 -9.66
N LYS A 38 10.87 -1.91 -10.55
CA LYS A 38 9.73 -2.50 -11.28
C LYS A 38 8.73 -3.14 -10.32
N ALA A 39 9.22 -3.94 -9.37
CA ALA A 39 8.36 -4.56 -8.35
C ALA A 39 7.66 -3.51 -7.48
N ALA A 40 8.36 -2.43 -7.11
CA ALA A 40 7.80 -1.31 -6.36
C ALA A 40 6.69 -0.60 -7.14
N ILE A 41 6.92 -0.28 -8.41
CA ILE A 41 5.93 0.38 -9.27
C ILE A 41 4.70 -0.51 -9.46
N PHE A 42 4.90 -1.80 -9.76
CA PHE A 42 3.79 -2.74 -9.93
C PHE A 42 2.94 -2.87 -8.66
N SER A 43 3.59 -3.04 -7.50
CA SER A 43 2.89 -3.17 -6.23
C SER A 43 2.15 -1.89 -5.85
N ALA A 44 2.76 -0.72 -6.09
CA ALA A 44 2.13 0.59 -5.87
C ALA A 44 0.95 0.83 -6.81
N LEU A 45 1.04 0.43 -8.08
CA LEU A 45 -0.07 0.54 -9.05
C LEU A 45 -1.28 -0.31 -8.62
N ILE A 46 -1.05 -1.55 -8.17
CA ILE A 46 -2.12 -2.40 -7.65
C ILE A 46 -2.77 -1.77 -6.42
N LEU A 47 -1.96 -1.30 -5.45
CA LEU A 47 -2.51 -0.66 -4.27
C LEU A 47 -3.29 0.61 -4.64
N PHE A 48 -2.78 1.42 -5.55
CA PHE A 48 -3.46 2.61 -6.05
C PHE A 48 -4.82 2.27 -6.66
N LEU A 49 -4.91 1.25 -7.52
CA LEU A 49 -6.18 0.80 -8.09
C LEU A 49 -7.16 0.35 -7.00
N ILE A 50 -6.68 -0.39 -5.99
CA ILE A 50 -7.55 -0.83 -4.89
C ILE A 50 -7.99 0.36 -4.02
N CYS A 51 -7.13 1.35 -3.79
CA CYS A 51 -7.49 2.59 -3.12
C CYS A 51 -8.55 3.37 -3.92
N CYS A 52 -8.41 3.47 -5.24
CA CYS A 52 -9.42 4.07 -6.12
C CYS A 52 -10.76 3.33 -6.06
N CYS A 53 -10.76 2.00 -6.17
CA CYS A 53 -11.98 1.20 -6.03
C CYS A 53 -12.62 1.37 -4.65
N SER A 54 -11.81 1.41 -3.59
CA SER A 54 -12.30 1.61 -2.22
C SER A 54 -12.88 3.00 -2.03
N ALA A 55 -12.24 4.03 -2.58
CA ALA A 55 -12.74 5.41 -2.57
C ALA A 55 -14.05 5.53 -3.33
N TRP A 56 -14.17 4.87 -4.49
CA TRP A 56 -15.40 4.85 -5.27
C TRP A 56 -16.54 4.19 -4.49
N LEU A 57 -16.29 3.04 -3.85
CA LEU A 57 -17.28 2.38 -3.00
C LEU A 57 -17.69 3.23 -1.81
N ALA A 58 -16.73 3.93 -1.18
CA ALA A 58 -16.96 4.84 -0.07
C ALA A 58 -17.81 6.07 -0.47
N LEU A 59 -17.64 6.57 -1.69
CA LEU A 59 -18.43 7.70 -2.21
C LEU A 59 -19.81 7.26 -2.74
N ALA A 60 -19.94 6.02 -3.21
CA ALA A 60 -21.20 5.49 -3.73
C ALA A 60 -22.16 5.01 -2.63
N ASP A 61 -21.65 4.64 -1.45
CA ASP A 61 -22.45 4.16 -0.34
C ASP A 61 -22.79 5.31 0.65
N PRO A 62 -24.07 5.70 0.77
CA PRO A 62 -24.50 6.78 1.66
C PRO A 62 -24.32 6.47 3.16
N HIS A 63 -24.09 5.21 3.53
CA HIS A 63 -23.84 4.81 4.92
C HIS A 63 -22.36 4.82 5.33
N THR A 64 -21.46 5.20 4.42
CA THR A 64 -20.02 5.22 4.71
C THR A 64 -19.67 6.15 5.86
N ALA A 65 -20.31 7.33 5.95
CA ALA A 65 -20.15 8.28 7.04
C ALA A 65 -20.47 7.65 8.41
N ALA A 66 -21.64 7.03 8.54
CA ALA A 66 -22.08 6.38 9.77
C ALA A 66 -21.22 5.17 10.14
N ASN A 67 -20.79 4.37 9.16
CA ASN A 67 -19.87 3.25 9.36
C ASN A 67 -18.50 3.71 9.85
N LEU A 68 -17.92 4.77 9.26
CA LEU A 68 -16.64 5.33 9.70
C LEU A 68 -16.73 5.94 11.09
N GLN A 69 -17.83 6.63 11.40
CA GLN A 69 -18.08 7.21 12.73
C GLN A 69 -18.16 6.12 13.80
N GLY A 70 -18.87 5.02 13.54
CA GLY A 70 -18.94 3.87 14.43
C GLY A 70 -17.61 3.14 14.60
N MET A 71 -16.85 2.94 13.51
CA MET A 71 -15.56 2.24 13.55
C MET A 71 -14.46 3.03 14.24
N LEU A 72 -14.42 4.35 14.06
CA LEU A 72 -13.38 5.23 14.63
C LEU A 72 -13.81 5.90 15.95
N LYS A 73 -15.03 5.60 16.45
CA LYS A 73 -15.63 6.22 17.65
C LYS A 73 -15.52 7.75 17.62
N LEU A 74 -15.75 8.36 16.46
CA LEU A 74 -15.65 9.81 16.30
C LEU A 74 -16.84 10.47 16.99
N SER A 75 -16.59 11.42 17.87
CA SER A 75 -17.62 12.21 18.56
C SER A 75 -18.34 13.22 17.64
N PHE A 76 -17.92 13.30 16.37
CA PHE A 76 -18.40 14.22 15.35
C PHE A 76 -18.93 13.46 14.13
N GLU A 77 -19.91 14.06 13.44
CA GLU A 77 -20.51 13.50 12.24
C GLU A 77 -19.46 13.46 11.12
N ALA A 78 -19.26 12.29 10.50
CA ALA A 78 -18.27 12.11 9.45
C ALA A 78 -18.76 12.79 8.15
N THR A 79 -18.50 14.08 8.01
CA THR A 79 -18.87 14.89 6.85
C THR A 79 -18.09 14.44 5.60
N ASP A 80 -18.61 14.72 4.39
CA ASP A 80 -17.95 14.40 3.12
C ASP A 80 -16.49 14.89 3.03
N THR A 81 -16.19 16.03 3.66
CA THR A 81 -14.82 16.57 3.76
C THR A 81 -13.89 15.64 4.54
N VAL A 82 -14.37 15.03 5.64
CA VAL A 82 -13.61 14.07 6.44
C VAL A 82 -13.37 12.80 5.64
N ILE A 83 -14.37 12.33 4.88
CA ILE A 83 -14.25 11.15 4.02
C ILE A 83 -13.17 11.38 2.95
N TRP A 84 -13.20 12.53 2.28
CA TRP A 84 -12.18 12.91 1.30
C TRP A 84 -10.78 13.00 1.91
N LEU A 85 -10.66 13.61 3.09
CA LEU A 85 -9.39 13.72 3.80
C LEU A 85 -8.84 12.33 4.15
N LEU A 86 -9.69 11.43 4.62
CA LEU A 86 -9.32 10.07 5.02
C LEU A 86 -8.90 9.23 3.81
N ILE A 87 -9.57 9.40 2.66
CA ILE A 87 -9.17 8.76 1.40
C ILE A 87 -7.81 9.26 0.93
N VAL A 88 -7.61 10.57 0.88
CA VAL A 88 -6.36 11.17 0.37
C VAL A 88 -5.19 10.89 1.31
N ILE A 89 -5.34 11.20 2.60
CA ILE A 89 -4.28 10.98 3.59
C ILE A 89 -4.06 9.48 3.78
N GLY A 90 -5.12 8.69 3.95
CA GLY A 90 -5.02 7.24 4.16
C GLY A 90 -4.41 6.51 2.97
N GLY A 91 -4.84 6.83 1.75
CA GLY A 91 -4.28 6.27 0.52
C GLY A 91 -2.81 6.66 0.31
N ALA A 92 -2.47 7.94 0.49
CA ALA A 92 -1.08 8.40 0.40
C ALA A 92 -0.18 7.74 1.45
N SER A 93 -0.69 7.63 2.70
CA SER A 93 0.00 6.95 3.80
C SER A 93 0.31 5.51 3.45
N LEU A 94 -0.69 4.76 2.97
CA LEU A 94 -0.54 3.34 2.62
C LEU A 94 0.45 3.12 1.47
N LEU A 95 0.41 3.96 0.42
CA LEU A 95 1.37 3.90 -0.69
C LEU A 95 2.80 4.15 -0.20
N LEU A 96 2.99 5.13 0.68
CA LEU A 96 4.29 5.46 1.24
C LEU A 96 4.81 4.32 2.13
N LEU A 97 3.94 3.76 2.98
CA LEU A 97 4.25 2.62 3.85
C LEU A 97 4.64 1.38 3.04
N GLN A 98 3.90 1.07 1.98
CA GLN A 98 4.20 -0.03 1.08
C GLN A 98 5.55 0.17 0.38
N HIS A 99 5.85 1.39 -0.08
CA HIS A 99 7.12 1.69 -0.71
C HIS A 99 8.30 1.48 0.25
N VAL A 100 8.18 1.99 1.48
CA VAL A 100 9.20 1.83 2.52
C VAL A 100 9.40 0.35 2.85
N PHE A 101 8.33 -0.41 3.08
CA PHE A 101 8.44 -1.82 3.41
C PHE A 101 9.09 -2.65 2.32
N LEU A 102 8.77 -2.40 1.04
CA LEU A 102 9.39 -3.10 -0.07
C LEU A 102 10.90 -2.81 -0.15
N LEU A 103 11.32 -1.56 0.05
CA LEU A 103 12.73 -1.17 0.06
C LEU A 103 13.48 -1.83 1.23
N VAL A 104 12.91 -1.80 2.44
CA VAL A 104 13.50 -2.39 3.64
C VAL A 104 13.59 -3.90 3.50
N ALA A 105 12.51 -4.56 3.10
CA ALA A 105 12.47 -6.02 2.90
C ALA A 105 13.46 -6.47 1.82
N GLY A 106 13.55 -5.73 0.71
CA GLY A 106 14.52 -6.00 -0.36
C GLY A 106 15.96 -5.86 0.10
N LYS A 107 16.30 -4.78 0.82
CA LYS A 107 17.65 -4.58 1.39
C LYS A 107 18.00 -5.68 2.39
N TRP A 108 17.08 -5.99 3.29
CA TRP A 108 17.27 -7.00 4.32
C TRP A 108 17.47 -8.40 3.72
N ALA A 109 16.66 -8.77 2.72
CA ALA A 109 16.78 -10.05 2.03
C ALA A 109 18.05 -10.17 1.16
N TYR A 110 18.65 -9.05 0.76
CA TYR A 110 19.93 -9.03 0.06
C TYR A 110 21.12 -9.19 1.03
N GLN A 111 21.06 -8.53 2.19
CA GLN A 111 22.12 -8.58 3.20
C GLN A 111 22.21 -9.93 3.93
N ARG A 112 21.08 -10.62 4.08
CA ARG A 112 20.98 -11.91 4.79
C ARG A 112 21.22 -13.09 3.86
#